data_AF-A0A1F7BSI3-F1
#
_entry.id   AF-A0A1F7BSI3-F1
#
_cell.length_a   1.000
_cell.length_b   1.000
_cell.length_c   1.000
_cell.angle_alpha   90.00
_cell.angle_beta   90.00
_cell.angle_gamma   90.00
#
_symmetry.space_group_name_H-M   'P 1'
#
loop_
_entity.id
_entity.type
_entity.pdbx_description
1 polymer ?
#
loop_
_entity_poly.entity_id
_entity_poly.type
_entity_poly.pdbx_seq_one_letter_code
_entity_poly.pdbx_strand_id
1 'polypeptide(L)'
;MSLEIETLGTLDLTEHHKEKTIDKLIGFFGKDLRFLVERSWLDLGCGSNKSPDRFAPHACRILHDFGVKVTGIDLAPNDDETFENYQADLTNPHALDVLNGRKFDFIHHNALTFAGGGMESPTLGHMIDEIGEKRFEMQLLFWASKFLEPNGIYFQEWHVWQKKDEGLKRLSAVGKIRIARKIRDTMSRLRK
;
A
#
# COMPACT_ATOMS: atom_id res chain seq x y z
N MET A 1 5.35 -14.95 28.10
CA MET A 1 6.04 -14.16 27.07
C MET A 1 5.07 -13.06 26.66
N SER A 2 5.10 -11.93 27.37
CA SER A 2 3.96 -10.99 27.44
C SER A 2 4.44 -9.53 27.58
N LEU A 3 5.53 -9.19 26.90
CA LEU A 3 6.15 -7.88 26.90
C LEU A 3 6.47 -7.54 25.45
N GLU A 4 5.56 -6.83 24.76
CA GLU A 4 5.83 -6.04 23.53
C GLU A 4 4.56 -5.49 22.85
N ILE A 5 3.35 -5.90 23.26
CA ILE A 5 2.11 -5.42 22.62
C ILE A 5 1.66 -4.04 23.17
N GLU A 6 2.11 -3.63 24.35
CA GLU A 6 1.67 -2.37 24.98
C GLU A 6 2.33 -1.11 24.41
N THR A 7 3.48 -1.23 23.72
CA THR A 7 4.19 -0.11 23.07
C THR A 7 3.73 0.20 21.64
N LEU A 8 2.88 -0.63 21.03
CA LEU A 8 2.24 -0.35 19.72
C LEU A 8 1.05 0.64 19.85
N GLY A 9 1.02 1.41 20.94
CA GLY A 9 -0.02 2.36 21.27
C GLY A 9 0.24 3.72 20.64
N THR A 10 -0.59 4.07 19.66
CA THR A 10 -0.64 5.37 18.95
C THR A 10 0.67 5.77 18.26
N LEU A 11 0.65 5.90 16.93
CA LEU A 11 1.78 6.46 16.18
C LEU A 11 2.10 7.86 16.75
N ASP A 12 3.31 8.04 17.29
CA ASP A 12 3.82 9.38 17.59
C ASP A 12 4.22 10.03 16.26
N LEU A 13 3.28 10.82 15.72
CA LEU A 13 3.38 11.46 14.41
C LEU A 13 4.24 12.72 14.43
N THR A 14 4.74 13.14 15.58
CA THR A 14 5.52 14.38 15.70
C THR A 14 6.78 14.36 14.82
N GLU A 15 7.34 13.17 14.57
CA GLU A 15 8.51 12.96 13.69
C GLU A 15 8.15 12.62 12.22
N HIS A 16 6.88 12.39 11.88
CA HIS A 16 6.46 11.76 10.60
C HIS A 16 5.63 12.68 9.67
N HIS A 17 5.68 13.99 9.89
CA HIS A 17 4.78 15.02 9.36
C HIS A 17 4.74 15.24 7.81
N LYS A 18 5.25 14.33 6.98
CA LYS A 18 5.24 14.49 5.51
C LYS A 18 4.80 13.26 4.71
N GLU A 19 4.44 12.14 5.37
CA GLU A 19 4.02 10.94 4.66
C GLU A 19 2.50 10.89 4.42
N LYS A 20 2.11 11.37 3.23
CA LYS A 20 0.70 11.36 2.77
C LYS A 20 0.05 9.99 2.85
N THR A 21 0.82 8.91 2.69
CA THR A 21 0.30 7.54 2.80
C THR A 21 -0.16 7.24 4.23
N ILE A 22 0.61 7.62 5.24
CA ILE A 22 0.24 7.40 6.65
C ILE A 22 -0.97 8.25 7.04
N ASP A 23 -1.03 9.51 6.59
CA ASP A 23 -2.20 10.37 6.79
C ASP A 23 -3.46 9.76 6.15
N LYS A 24 -3.35 9.17 4.95
CA LYS A 24 -4.45 8.45 4.30
C LYS A 24 -4.88 7.24 5.11
N LEU A 25 -3.94 6.46 5.66
CA LEU A 25 -4.26 5.30 6.50
C LEU A 25 -4.97 5.72 7.77
N ILE A 26 -4.51 6.78 8.44
CA ILE A 26 -5.16 7.33 9.63
C ILE A 26 -6.54 7.89 9.28
N GLY A 27 -6.67 8.61 8.17
CA GLY A 27 -7.96 9.10 7.69
C GLY A 27 -8.94 7.95 7.40
N PHE A 28 -8.43 6.82 6.90
CA PHE A 28 -9.26 5.67 6.55
C PHE A 28 -9.59 4.79 7.77
N PHE A 29 -8.62 4.39 8.57
CA PHE A 29 -8.80 3.43 9.67
C PHE A 29 -8.98 4.09 11.05
N GLY A 30 -8.59 5.36 11.19
CA GLY A 30 -8.43 6.05 12.47
C GLY A 30 -7.01 5.94 13.01
N LYS A 31 -6.77 6.55 14.18
CA LYS A 31 -5.44 6.60 14.81
C LYS A 31 -4.96 5.27 15.41
N ASP A 32 -5.84 4.30 15.60
CA ASP A 32 -5.46 2.96 16.09
C ASP A 32 -5.20 2.02 14.92
N LEU A 33 -3.92 1.89 14.57
CA LEU A 33 -3.47 1.08 13.44
C LEU A 33 -3.07 -0.34 13.83
N ARG A 34 -3.23 -0.76 15.10
CA ARG A 34 -2.78 -2.08 15.59
C ARG A 34 -3.38 -3.27 14.86
N PHE A 35 -4.49 -3.08 14.14
CA PHE A 35 -5.07 -4.13 13.30
C PHE A 35 -4.21 -4.49 12.09
N LEU A 36 -3.26 -3.62 11.72
CA LEU A 36 -2.29 -3.83 10.64
C LEU A 36 -1.12 -4.72 11.09
N VAL A 37 -0.87 -4.85 12.40
CA VAL A 37 0.22 -5.68 12.93
C VAL A 37 0.05 -7.11 12.41
N GLU A 38 1.16 -7.69 11.94
CA GLU A 38 1.25 -9.01 11.30
C GLU A 38 0.46 -9.18 9.98
N ARG A 39 -0.23 -8.13 9.50
CA ARG A 39 -0.91 -8.13 8.21
C ARG A 39 0.06 -7.96 7.07
N SER A 40 -0.31 -8.53 5.93
CA SER A 40 0.49 -8.51 4.72
C SER A 40 0.15 -7.27 3.86
N TRP A 41 1.17 -6.53 3.48
CA TRP A 41 1.05 -5.28 2.72
C TRP A 41 1.97 -5.30 1.50
N LEU A 42 1.43 -5.09 0.30
CA LEU A 42 2.22 -4.90 -0.92
C LEU A 42 2.19 -3.43 -1.33
N ASP A 43 3.35 -2.81 -1.47
CA ASP A 43 3.49 -1.43 -1.94
C ASP A 43 4.14 -1.41 -3.33
N LEU A 44 3.39 -1.01 -4.34
CA LEU A 44 3.83 -0.95 -5.73
C LEU A 44 4.32 0.46 -6.06
N GLY A 45 5.53 0.56 -6.61
CA GLY A 45 6.19 1.85 -6.81
C GLY A 45 6.58 2.47 -5.49
N CYS A 46 7.10 1.66 -4.58
CA CYS A 46 7.36 2.06 -3.19
C CYS A 46 8.47 3.10 -3.06
N GLY A 47 9.21 3.40 -4.12
CA GLY A 47 10.34 4.32 -4.09
C GLY A 47 11.66 3.62 -3.78
N SER A 48 12.74 4.38 -3.71
CA SER A 48 14.05 3.82 -3.33
C SER A 48 14.99 4.79 -2.61
N ASN A 49 15.99 4.22 -1.93
CA ASN A 49 17.07 5.00 -1.28
C ASN A 49 17.99 5.71 -2.25
N LYS A 50 17.96 5.30 -3.51
CA LYS A 50 18.72 5.93 -4.60
C LYS A 50 17.93 7.06 -5.25
N SER A 51 16.65 7.20 -4.91
CA SER A 51 15.78 8.27 -5.39
C SER A 51 15.88 9.50 -4.49
N PRO A 52 15.52 10.71 -4.98
CA PRO A 52 15.32 11.87 -4.12
C PRO A 52 14.40 11.54 -2.95
N ASP A 53 14.63 12.13 -1.77
CA ASP A 53 13.93 11.83 -0.51
C ASP A 53 12.39 11.77 -0.63
N ARG A 54 11.78 12.61 -1.47
CA ARG A 54 10.34 12.59 -1.76
C ARG A 54 9.82 11.30 -2.41
N PHE A 55 10.70 10.45 -2.90
CA PHE A 55 10.46 9.14 -3.51
C PHE A 55 11.22 8.03 -2.78
N ALA A 56 11.64 8.26 -1.53
CA ALA A 56 12.18 7.21 -0.67
C ALA A 56 11.05 6.34 -0.11
N PRO A 57 11.33 5.09 0.30
CA PRO A 57 10.30 4.13 0.71
C PRO A 57 9.79 4.34 2.13
N HIS A 58 9.51 5.58 2.49
CA HIS A 58 9.09 6.00 3.83
C HIS A 58 7.82 5.30 4.30
N ALA A 59 6.82 5.12 3.43
CA ALA A 59 5.60 4.39 3.77
C ALA A 59 5.88 2.93 4.15
N CYS A 60 6.77 2.26 3.40
CA CYS A 60 7.16 0.89 3.70
C CYS A 60 7.89 0.79 5.04
N ARG A 61 8.82 1.70 5.33
CA ARG A 61 9.55 1.77 6.60
C ARG A 61 8.61 1.93 7.79
N ILE A 62 7.73 2.93 7.73
CA ILE A 62 6.80 3.22 8.83
C ILE A 62 5.87 2.04 9.09
N LEU A 63 5.36 1.40 8.04
CA LEU A 63 4.51 0.21 8.18
C LEU A 63 5.30 -0.96 8.78
N HIS A 64 6.52 -1.19 8.30
CA HIS A 64 7.39 -2.25 8.81
C HIS A 64 7.74 -2.05 10.29
N ASP A 65 8.11 -0.83 10.69
CA ASP A 65 8.42 -0.48 12.08
C ASP A 65 7.20 -0.64 12.99
N PHE A 66 5.99 -0.53 12.44
CA PHE A 66 4.73 -0.79 13.14
C PHE A 66 4.37 -2.28 13.22
N GLY A 67 5.22 -3.18 12.72
CA GLY A 67 5.00 -4.63 12.73
C GLY A 67 4.13 -5.15 11.59
N VAL A 68 3.95 -4.40 10.51
CA VAL A 68 3.27 -4.88 9.28
C VAL A 68 4.25 -5.69 8.44
N LYS A 69 3.79 -6.78 7.82
CA LYS A 69 4.59 -7.58 6.88
C LYS A 69 4.57 -6.93 5.50
N VAL A 70 5.46 -5.96 5.32
CA VAL A 70 5.54 -5.16 4.10
C VAL A 70 6.42 -5.84 3.05
N THR A 71 5.94 -5.86 1.81
CA THR A 71 6.70 -6.18 0.61
C THR A 71 6.67 -4.97 -0.33
N GLY A 72 7.82 -4.37 -0.64
CA GLY A 72 7.96 -3.25 -1.55
C GLY A 72 8.40 -3.67 -2.96
N ILE A 73 7.84 -3.08 -4.00
CA ILE A 73 8.29 -3.26 -5.39
C ILE A 73 8.61 -1.89 -5.99
N ASP A 74 9.79 -1.73 -6.58
CA ASP A 74 10.15 -0.52 -7.33
C ASP A 74 11.12 -0.84 -8.48
N LEU A 75 11.32 0.11 -9.40
CA LEU A 75 12.29 -0.03 -10.50
C LEU A 75 13.73 0.04 -10.01
N ALA A 76 13.97 0.85 -8.97
CA ALA A 76 15.26 0.95 -8.32
C ALA A 76 15.36 -0.02 -7.13
N PRO A 77 16.55 -0.61 -6.88
CA PRO A 77 16.71 -1.57 -5.80
C PRO A 77 16.72 -0.89 -4.42
N ASN A 78 16.25 -1.62 -3.41
CA ASN A 78 16.20 -1.23 -1.99
C ASN A 78 17.01 -2.20 -1.12
N ASP A 79 18.22 -2.53 -1.56
CA ASP A 79 19.04 -3.59 -0.94
C ASP A 79 19.39 -3.33 0.53
N ASP A 80 19.36 -2.07 0.97
CA ASP A 80 19.66 -1.65 2.35
C ASP A 80 18.44 -1.59 3.28
N GLU A 81 17.23 -1.87 2.77
CA GLU A 81 16.01 -1.86 3.56
C GLU A 81 15.83 -3.14 4.38
N THR A 82 15.25 -3.00 5.58
CA THR A 82 14.99 -4.12 6.48
C THR A 82 13.71 -4.88 6.14
N PHE A 83 12.78 -4.24 5.42
CA PHE A 83 11.59 -4.87 4.89
C PHE A 83 11.88 -5.62 3.58
N GLU A 84 11.04 -6.59 3.26
CA GLU A 84 11.18 -7.38 2.04
C GLU A 84 10.95 -6.50 0.81
N ASN A 85 11.87 -6.53 -0.15
CA ASN A 85 11.74 -5.72 -1.36
C ASN A 85 12.23 -6.46 -2.61
N TYR A 86 11.69 -6.07 -3.77
CA TYR A 86 12.13 -6.56 -5.07
C TYR A 86 12.26 -5.42 -6.06
N GLN A 87 13.32 -5.49 -6.87
CA GLN A 87 13.51 -4.64 -8.02
C GLN A 87 12.74 -5.22 -9.23
N ALA A 88 11.77 -4.47 -9.76
CA ALA A 88 11.04 -4.86 -10.96
C ALA A 88 10.50 -3.65 -11.74
N ASP A 89 10.53 -3.75 -13.06
CA ASP A 89 9.87 -2.77 -13.94
C ASP A 89 8.38 -3.08 -14.03
N LEU A 90 7.55 -2.28 -13.33
CA LEU A 90 6.11 -2.47 -13.32
C LEU A 90 5.44 -2.26 -14.69
N THR A 91 6.11 -1.67 -15.70
CA THR A 91 5.56 -1.63 -17.07
C THR A 91 5.56 -3.02 -17.72
N ASN A 92 6.38 -3.95 -17.23
CA ASN A 92 6.40 -5.33 -17.68
C ASN A 92 5.22 -6.12 -17.06
N PRO A 93 4.34 -6.76 -17.86
CA PRO A 93 3.25 -7.59 -17.35
C PRO A 93 3.67 -8.72 -16.40
N HIS A 94 4.93 -9.15 -16.49
CA HIS A 94 5.54 -10.22 -15.69
C HIS A 94 6.30 -9.71 -14.44
N ALA A 95 6.27 -8.40 -14.16
CA ALA A 95 7.03 -7.78 -13.06
C ALA A 95 6.80 -8.46 -11.70
N LEU A 96 5.59 -8.95 -11.47
CA LEU A 96 5.17 -9.54 -10.19
C LEU A 96 5.22 -11.07 -10.18
N ASP A 97 5.86 -11.72 -11.16
CA ASP A 97 5.97 -13.19 -11.17
C ASP A 97 6.79 -13.73 -9.99
N VAL A 98 7.69 -12.91 -9.43
CA VAL A 98 8.42 -13.21 -8.19
C VAL A 98 7.49 -13.39 -6.97
N LEU A 99 6.27 -12.84 -7.03
CA LEU A 99 5.26 -12.94 -5.96
C LEU A 99 4.24 -14.06 -6.20
N ASN A 100 4.42 -14.90 -7.23
CA ASN A 100 3.43 -15.93 -7.57
C ASN A 100 3.15 -16.87 -6.38
N GLY A 101 1.86 -17.12 -6.14
CA GLY A 101 1.39 -17.90 -4.99
C GLY A 101 1.17 -17.09 -3.71
N ARG A 102 1.66 -15.86 -3.62
CA ARG A 102 1.44 -14.98 -2.46
C ARG A 102 0.11 -14.26 -2.54
N LYS A 103 -0.39 -13.86 -1.37
CA LYS A 103 -1.59 -13.05 -1.19
C LYS A 103 -1.33 -11.99 -0.12
N PHE A 104 -2.05 -10.87 -0.24
CA PHE A 104 -1.89 -9.72 0.62
C PHE A 104 -3.25 -9.25 1.16
N ASP A 105 -3.29 -8.85 2.43
CA ASP A 105 -4.45 -8.20 3.04
C ASP A 105 -4.68 -6.81 2.40
N PHE A 106 -3.57 -6.12 2.12
CA PHE A 106 -3.55 -4.77 1.59
C PHE A 106 -2.59 -4.65 0.41
N ILE A 107 -3.02 -3.88 -0.59
CA ILE A 107 -2.16 -3.43 -1.68
C ILE A 107 -2.27 -1.91 -1.76
N HIS A 108 -1.17 -1.26 -2.06
CA HIS A 108 -1.11 0.18 -2.23
C HIS A 108 -0.26 0.54 -3.43
N HIS A 109 -0.64 1.63 -4.10
CA HIS A 109 0.30 2.44 -4.84
C HIS A 109 -0.11 3.90 -4.73
N ASN A 110 0.90 4.76 -4.78
CA ASN A 110 0.72 6.21 -4.84
C ASN A 110 1.63 6.74 -5.94
N ALA A 111 1.15 7.72 -6.71
CA ALA A 111 1.96 8.43 -7.70
C ALA A 111 2.50 7.57 -8.87
N LEU A 112 1.89 6.40 -9.12
CA LEU A 112 2.19 5.59 -10.31
C LEU A 112 1.37 5.98 -11.54
N THR A 113 0.38 6.86 -11.44
CA THR A 113 -0.47 7.25 -12.60
C THR A 113 -0.41 8.76 -12.86
N PHE A 114 -0.60 9.18 -14.12
CA PHE A 114 -0.42 10.56 -14.58
C PHE A 114 -1.63 11.43 -14.24
N ALA A 115 -1.87 11.67 -12.96
CA ALA A 115 -2.83 12.70 -12.56
C ALA A 115 -2.16 14.09 -12.44
N GLY A 116 -1.59 14.55 -13.56
CA GLY A 116 -1.16 15.92 -13.89
C GLY A 116 -0.92 16.90 -12.73
N GLY A 117 0.02 16.59 -11.85
CA GLY A 117 0.21 17.34 -10.59
C GLY A 117 1.66 17.46 -10.11
N GLY A 118 2.63 16.92 -10.85
CA GLY A 118 4.05 17.03 -10.50
C GLY A 118 4.49 16.16 -9.31
N MET A 119 3.65 15.19 -8.90
CA MET A 119 4.00 14.15 -7.92
C MET A 119 4.16 12.77 -8.57
N GLU A 120 4.15 12.68 -9.89
CA GLU A 120 4.17 11.44 -10.66
C GLU A 120 5.53 10.73 -10.58
N SER A 121 5.53 9.41 -10.83
CA SER A 121 6.76 8.64 -11.02
C SER A 121 7.65 9.35 -12.05
N PRO A 122 8.88 9.74 -11.66
CA PRO A 122 9.76 10.52 -12.53
C PRO A 122 10.18 9.73 -13.77
N THR A 123 10.04 8.40 -13.74
CA THR A 123 10.46 7.51 -14.81
C THR A 123 9.28 7.04 -15.64
N LEU A 124 8.16 6.65 -15.00
CA LEU A 124 7.00 6.15 -15.73
C LEU A 124 6.44 7.21 -16.70
N GLY A 125 6.55 8.48 -16.28
CA GLY A 125 6.47 9.71 -17.06
C GLY A 125 6.88 9.61 -18.53
N HIS A 126 8.02 8.95 -18.74
CA HIS A 126 8.72 8.88 -20.01
C HIS A 126 8.57 7.53 -20.71
N MET A 127 8.01 6.53 -20.03
CA MET A 127 7.97 5.15 -20.50
C MET A 127 6.65 4.78 -21.20
N ILE A 128 5.56 5.50 -20.93
CA ILE A 128 4.23 5.18 -21.48
C ILE A 128 3.51 6.41 -22.02
N ASP A 129 2.75 6.22 -23.11
CA ASP A 129 1.81 7.21 -23.65
C ASP A 129 0.43 7.09 -22.97
N GLU A 130 -0.55 7.91 -23.34
CA GLU A 130 -1.90 7.88 -22.74
C GLU A 130 -2.61 6.52 -22.90
N ILE A 131 -2.37 5.81 -24.02
CA ILE A 131 -2.93 4.47 -24.24
C ILE A 131 -2.22 3.46 -23.33
N GLY A 132 -0.91 3.60 -23.18
CA GLY A 132 -0.06 2.87 -22.25
C GLY A 132 -0.47 3.08 -20.79
N GLU A 133 -0.87 4.30 -20.42
CA GLU A 133 -1.38 4.61 -19.08
C GLU A 133 -2.65 3.82 -18.76
N LYS A 134 -3.66 3.83 -19.65
CA LYS A 134 -4.89 3.04 -19.44
C LYS A 134 -4.60 1.54 -19.34
N ARG A 135 -3.66 1.04 -20.14
CA ARG A 135 -3.23 -0.36 -20.07
C ARG A 135 -2.53 -0.66 -18.74
N PHE A 136 -1.69 0.26 -18.28
CA PHE A 136 -1.00 0.15 -17.01
C PHE A 136 -1.97 0.19 -15.83
N GLU A 137 -2.98 1.07 -15.84
CA GLU A 137 -4.05 1.08 -14.84
C GLU A 137 -4.81 -0.27 -14.80
N MET A 138 -5.15 -0.83 -15.97
CA MET A 138 -5.78 -2.15 -16.03
C MET A 138 -4.88 -3.25 -15.50
N GLN A 139 -3.58 -3.18 -15.77
CA GLN A 139 -2.58 -4.12 -15.24
C GLN A 139 -2.48 -4.03 -13.71
N LEU A 140 -2.47 -2.82 -13.15
CA LEU A 140 -2.50 -2.60 -11.71
C LEU A 140 -3.77 -3.18 -11.07
N LEU A 141 -4.95 -2.97 -11.68
CA LEU A 141 -6.20 -3.57 -11.22
C LEU A 141 -6.19 -5.11 -11.35
N PHE A 142 -5.63 -5.65 -12.43
CA PHE A 142 -5.47 -7.09 -12.61
C PHE A 142 -4.59 -7.68 -11.50
N TRP A 143 -3.43 -7.07 -11.24
CA TRP A 143 -2.55 -7.49 -10.14
C TRP A 143 -3.23 -7.38 -8.79
N ALA A 144 -3.95 -6.29 -8.53
CA ALA A 144 -4.70 -6.17 -7.28
C ALA A 144 -5.75 -7.28 -7.14
N SER A 145 -6.44 -7.65 -8.22
CA SER A 145 -7.37 -8.79 -8.23
C SER A 145 -6.65 -10.13 -8.01
N LYS A 146 -5.47 -10.31 -8.61
CA LYS A 146 -4.65 -11.53 -8.49
C LYS A 146 -4.09 -11.70 -7.07
N PHE A 147 -3.52 -10.65 -6.49
CA PHE A 147 -2.70 -10.73 -5.28
C PHE A 147 -3.44 -10.37 -3.99
N LEU A 148 -4.61 -9.74 -4.03
CA LEU A 148 -5.39 -9.54 -2.81
C LEU A 148 -6.00 -10.84 -2.28
N GLU A 149 -6.05 -10.95 -0.95
CA GLU A 149 -6.92 -11.87 -0.25
C GLU A 149 -8.41 -11.56 -0.49
N PRO A 150 -9.33 -12.53 -0.33
CA PRO A 150 -10.76 -12.24 -0.29
C PRO A 150 -11.08 -11.15 0.76
N ASN A 151 -11.81 -10.12 0.36
CA ASN A 151 -12.09 -8.90 1.14
C ASN A 151 -10.88 -8.00 1.45
N GLY A 152 -9.70 -8.29 0.91
CA GLY A 152 -8.55 -7.42 0.97
C GLY A 152 -8.81 -6.07 0.30
N ILE A 153 -8.03 -5.06 0.68
CA ILE A 153 -8.24 -3.66 0.31
C ILE A 153 -7.10 -3.17 -0.57
N TYR A 154 -7.45 -2.53 -1.69
CA TYR A 154 -6.51 -1.88 -2.58
C TYR A 154 -6.65 -0.37 -2.53
N PHE A 155 -5.58 0.31 -2.14
CA PHE A 155 -5.46 1.76 -2.12
C PHE A 155 -4.78 2.24 -3.40
N GLN A 156 -5.56 2.81 -4.32
CA GLN A 156 -5.09 3.41 -5.56
C GLN A 156 -5.23 4.93 -5.44
N GLU A 157 -4.18 5.62 -5.06
CA GLU A 157 -4.16 7.09 -4.88
C GLU A 157 -5.34 7.66 -4.05
N TRP A 158 -6.46 8.02 -4.71
CA TRP A 158 -7.71 8.56 -4.14
C TRP A 158 -8.85 7.54 -4.03
N HIS A 159 -8.68 6.42 -4.71
CA HIS A 159 -9.62 5.32 -4.82
C HIS A 159 -9.27 4.23 -3.83
N VAL A 160 -10.33 3.62 -3.30
CA VAL A 160 -10.21 2.45 -2.45
C VAL A 160 -11.09 1.38 -3.07
N TRP A 161 -10.52 0.21 -3.28
CA TRP A 161 -11.19 -0.94 -3.85
C TRP A 161 -11.18 -2.06 -2.83
N GLN A 162 -12.18 -2.94 -2.90
CA GLN A 162 -12.20 -4.16 -2.11
C GLN A 162 -12.39 -5.35 -3.04
N LYS A 163 -11.62 -6.42 -2.80
CA LYS A 163 -11.81 -7.68 -3.50
C LYS A 163 -13.07 -8.39 -3.00
N LYS A 164 -13.95 -8.72 -3.95
CA LYS A 164 -15.16 -9.51 -3.78
C LYS A 164 -15.10 -10.73 -4.70
N ASP A 165 -16.06 -11.64 -4.55
CA ASP A 165 -16.13 -12.87 -5.33
C ASP A 165 -16.22 -12.57 -6.84
N GLU A 166 -16.92 -11.50 -7.20
CA GLU A 166 -17.06 -11.02 -8.59
C GLU A 166 -15.85 -10.19 -9.09
N GLY A 167 -14.82 -9.97 -8.26
CA GLY A 167 -13.66 -9.15 -8.57
C GLY A 167 -13.54 -7.88 -7.71
N LEU A 168 -12.77 -6.89 -8.18
CA LEU A 168 -12.54 -5.64 -7.46
C LEU A 168 -13.75 -4.71 -7.57
N LYS A 169 -14.25 -4.23 -6.43
CA LYS A 169 -15.31 -3.21 -6.37
C LYS A 169 -14.78 -1.93 -5.75
N ARG A 170 -14.93 -0.82 -6.49
CA ARG A 170 -14.60 0.53 -5.97
C ARG A 170 -15.56 0.88 -4.84
N LEU A 171 -15.03 1.41 -3.76
CA LEU A 171 -15.81 1.85 -2.62
C LEU A 171 -16.29 3.30 -2.81
N SER A 172 -17.59 3.50 -2.61
CA SER A 172 -18.16 4.84 -2.42
C SER A 172 -17.68 5.45 -1.09
N ALA A 173 -17.89 6.76 -0.89
CA ALA A 173 -17.58 7.41 0.39
C ALA A 173 -18.23 6.68 1.59
N VAL A 174 -19.50 6.29 1.45
CA VAL A 174 -20.22 5.51 2.47
C VAL A 174 -19.60 4.12 2.66
N GLY A 175 -19.18 3.47 1.57
CA GLY A 175 -18.48 2.19 1.61
C GLY A 175 -17.17 2.26 2.39
N LYS A 176 -16.37 3.31 2.16
CA LYS A 176 -15.12 3.58 2.89
C LYS A 176 -15.38 3.67 4.40
N ILE A 177 -16.38 4.48 4.81
CA ILE A 177 -16.76 4.66 6.22
C ILE A 177 -17.22 3.33 6.85
N ARG A 178 -18.00 2.53 6.12
CA ARG A 178 -18.51 1.25 6.63
C ARG A 178 -17.38 0.25 6.89
N ILE A 179 -16.40 0.16 6.00
CA ILE A 179 -15.25 -0.73 6.18
C ILE A 179 -14.39 -0.27 7.35
N ALA A 180 -14.07 1.03 7.40
CA ALA A 180 -13.33 1.63 8.51
C ALA A 180 -13.98 1.29 9.86
N ARG A 181 -15.30 1.45 9.95
CA ARG A 181 -16.07 1.10 11.16
C ARG A 181 -16.01 -0.40 11.46
N LYS A 182 -16.17 -1.27 10.47
CA LYS A 182 -16.10 -2.73 10.68
C LYS A 182 -14.74 -3.16 11.24
N ILE A 183 -13.65 -2.59 10.73
CA ILE A 183 -12.30 -2.85 11.22
C ILE A 183 -12.16 -2.37 12.66
N ARG A 184 -12.61 -1.14 12.95
CA ARG A 184 -12.60 -0.59 14.31
C ARG A 184 -13.42 -1.43 15.31
N ASP A 185 -14.60 -1.88 14.90
CA ASP A 185 -15.47 -2.73 15.71
C ASP A 185 -14.87 -4.12 15.93
N THR A 186 -14.11 -4.64 14.96
CA THR A 186 -13.35 -5.88 15.13
C THR A 186 -12.24 -5.68 16.16
N MET A 187 -11.54 -4.55 16.11
CA MET A 187 -10.49 -4.21 17.07
C MET A 187 -10.99 -3.98 18.48
N SER A 188 -12.15 -3.33 18.65
CA SER A 188 -12.72 -3.13 20.00
C SER A 188 -13.08 -4.45 20.69
N ARG A 189 -13.34 -5.51 19.92
CA ARG A 189 -13.58 -6.86 20.44
C ARG A 189 -12.30 -7.61 20.78
N LEU A 190 -11.21 -7.38 20.05
CA LEU A 190 -9.88 -7.97 20.35
C LEU A 190 -9.21 -7.34 21.58
N ARG A 191 -9.72 -6.20 22.06
CA ARG A 191 -9.28 -5.53 23.30
C ARG A 191 -9.93 -6.07 24.58
N LYS A 192 -10.92 -6.97 24.47
CA LYS A 192 -11.60 -7.62 25.60
C LYS A 192 -11.07 -9.03 25.80
#